data_AF-A0A139C9D5-F1
#
_entry.id   AF-A0A139C9D5-F1
#
_cell.length_a   1.000
_cell.length_b   1.000
_cell.length_c   1.000
_cell.angle_alpha   90.00
_cell.angle_beta   90.00
_cell.angle_gamma   90.00
#
_symmetry.space_group_name_H-M   'P 1'
#
loop_
_entity.id
_entity.type
_entity.pdbx_description
1 polymer ?
#
loop_
_entity_poly.entity_id
_entity_poly.type
_entity_poly.pdbx_seq_one_letter_code
_entity_poly.pdbx_strand_id
1 'polypeptide(L)' 'AGQADIIVVPNIEVGNVLYKSLTHLAETTIAGTVIGATAPVVLSSRADNYRNKFNSIVLGKVVAQHHS' A
#
# COMPACT_ATOMS: atom_id res chain seq x y z
N ALA A 1 -16.00 -17.89 4.56
CA ALA A 1 -15.74 -16.47 4.87
C ALA A 1 -14.41 -16.36 5.60
N GLY A 2 -13.66 -15.25 5.47
CA GLY A 2 -12.39 -15.03 6.17
C GLY A 2 -11.11 -15.32 5.39
N GLN A 3 -11.19 -15.48 4.06
CA GLN A 3 -10.05 -15.75 3.17
C GLN A 3 -10.08 -14.81 1.97
N ALA A 4 -10.08 -13.49 2.22
CA ALA A 4 -10.10 -12.49 1.15
C ALA A 4 -8.68 -12.06 0.78
N ASP A 5 -8.37 -12.04 -0.51
CA ASP A 5 -7.10 -11.49 -1.03
C ASP A 5 -7.14 -9.95 -1.16
N ILE A 6 -8.33 -9.39 -1.40
CA ILE A 6 -8.54 -7.95 -1.60
C ILE A 6 -9.65 -7.45 -0.67
N ILE A 7 -9.37 -6.35 0.03
CA ILE A 7 -10.34 -5.62 0.85
C ILE A 7 -10.64 -4.29 0.17
N VAL A 8 -11.87 -4.10 -0.28
CA VAL A 8 -12.36 -2.82 -0.81
C VAL A 8 -13.09 -2.09 0.32
N VAL A 9 -12.70 -0.83 0.54
CA VAL A 9 -13.29 0.04 1.57
C VAL A 9 -14.31 1.00 0.95
N PRO A 10 -15.33 1.44 1.71
CA PRO A 10 -16.38 2.30 1.16
C PRO A 10 -15.90 3.74 0.86
N ASN A 11 -14.83 4.21 1.52
CA ASN A 11 -14.28 5.55 1.34
C ASN A 11 -12.82 5.62 1.83
N ILE A 12 -12.19 6.78 1.60
CA ILE A 12 -10.78 7.02 1.92
C ILE A 12 -10.53 7.08 3.43
N GLU A 13 -11.50 7.55 4.21
CA GLU A 13 -11.41 7.63 5.66
C GLU A 13 -11.26 6.23 6.27
N VAL A 14 -12.10 5.29 5.86
CA VAL A 14 -12.02 3.89 6.30
C VAL A 14 -10.72 3.24 5.83
N GLY A 15 -10.29 3.49 4.60
CA GLY A 15 -9.01 2.98 4.08
C GLY A 15 -7.81 3.48 4.87
N ASN A 16 -7.78 4.77 5.19
CA ASN A 16 -6.71 5.39 5.98
C ASN A 16 -6.69 4.89 7.43
N VAL A 17 -7.86 4.72 8.05
CA VAL A 17 -7.95 4.11 9.40
C VAL A 17 -7.44 2.67 9.37
N LEU A 18 -7.90 1.85 8.43
CA LEU A 18 -7.44 0.47 8.29
C LEU A 18 -5.92 0.39 8.10
N TYR A 19 -5.38 1.17 7.17
CA TYR A 19 -3.94 1.24 6.91
C TYR A 19 -3.16 1.61 8.17
N LYS A 20 -3.57 2.68 8.88
CA LYS A 20 -2.89 3.12 10.10
C LYS A 20 -3.00 2.12 11.25
N SER A 21 -4.13 1.45 11.39
CA SER A 21 -4.28 0.38 12.38
C SER A 21 -3.32 -0.78 12.11
N LEU A 22 -3.15 -1.18 10.84
CA LEU A 22 -2.20 -2.22 10.46
C LEU A 22 -0.74 -1.81 10.71
N THR A 23 -0.38 -0.55 10.45
CA THR A 23 1.01 -0.08 10.63
C THR A 23 1.36 0.24 12.08
N HIS A 24 0.42 0.76 12.87
CA HIS A 24 0.71 1.24 14.22
C HIS A 24 0.26 0.31 15.33
N LEU A 25 -0.82 -0.45 15.15
CA LEU A 25 -1.35 -1.35 16.19
C LEU A 25 -0.90 -2.78 15.98
N ALA A 26 -0.86 -3.24 14.72
CA ALA A 26 -0.45 -4.60 14.38
C ALA A 26 1.05 -4.70 13.99
N GLU A 27 1.77 -3.57 13.96
CA GLU A 27 3.21 -3.48 13.61
C GLU A 27 3.58 -4.21 12.30
N THR A 28 2.63 -4.28 11.36
CA THR A 28 2.82 -5.03 10.12
C THR A 28 3.67 -4.24 9.12
N THR A 29 4.44 -4.98 8.32
CA THR A 29 5.09 -4.40 7.15
C THR A 29 4.06 -4.20 6.05
N ILE A 30 4.11 -3.03 5.40
CA ILE A 30 3.19 -2.65 4.34
C ILE A 30 3.93 -2.17 3.10
N ALA A 31 3.23 -2.16 1.97
CA ALA A 31 3.67 -1.55 0.73
C ALA A 31 2.46 -0.93 0.02
N GLY A 32 2.65 0.21 -0.63
CA GLY A 32 1.57 0.90 -1.34
C GLY A 32 2.10 1.67 -2.55
N THR A 33 1.34 1.63 -3.63
CA THR A 33 1.56 2.45 -4.83
C THR A 33 0.22 2.87 -5.40
N VAL A 34 0.17 4.08 -5.97
CA VAL A 34 -0.99 4.57 -6.71
C VAL A 34 -0.93 4.04 -8.13
N ILE A 35 -2.04 3.47 -8.59
CA ILE A 35 -2.23 2.90 -9.93
C ILE A 35 -3.30 3.68 -10.70
N GLY A 36 -3.39 3.47 -12.02
CA GLY A 36 -4.35 4.13 -12.91
C GLY A 36 -3.82 5.36 -13.64
N ALA A 37 -2.63 5.84 -13.29
CA ALA A 37 -1.85 6.76 -14.13
C ALA A 37 -1.02 6.00 -15.18
N THR A 38 -0.32 6.71 -16.07
CA THR A 38 0.55 6.11 -17.11
C THR A 38 1.71 5.28 -16.52
N ALA A 39 2.08 5.52 -15.27
CA ALA A 39 3.06 4.72 -14.53
C ALA A 39 2.68 4.68 -13.03
N PRO A 40 3.12 3.66 -12.27
CA PRO A 40 2.88 3.60 -10.83
C PRO A 40 3.55 4.74 -10.08
N VAL A 41 2.86 5.32 -9.10
CA VAL A 41 3.40 6.41 -8.26
C VAL A 41 3.58 5.92 -6.84
N VAL A 42 4.80 6.02 -6.31
CA VAL A 42 5.11 5.64 -4.94
C VAL A 42 4.96 6.86 -4.04
N LEU A 43 4.02 6.81 -3.11
CA LEU A 43 3.84 7.84 -2.08
C LEU A 43 4.46 7.36 -0.78
N SER A 44 5.36 8.16 -0.21
CA SER A 44 5.95 7.86 1.09
C SER A 44 5.29 8.68 2.19
N SER A 45 5.02 8.07 3.35
CA SER A 45 4.64 8.81 4.55
C SER A 45 5.87 9.20 5.35
N ARG A 46 5.82 10.36 6.02
CA ARG A 46 6.85 10.74 6.99
C ARG A 46 6.97 9.73 8.12
N ALA A 47 5.84 9.14 8.52
CA ALA A 47 5.78 8.14 9.59
C ALA A 47 6.25 6.75 9.15
N ASP A 48 6.53 6.52 7.86
CA ASP A 48 7.00 5.22 7.39
C ASP A 48 8.46 4.96 7.79
N ASN A 49 8.70 3.73 8.23
CA ASN A 49 10.04 3.20 8.41
C ASN A 49 10.71 2.90 7.05
N TYR A 50 12.03 2.66 7.09
CA TYR A 50 12.82 2.35 5.90
C TYR A 50 12.24 1.17 5.09
N ARG A 51 11.80 0.10 5.76
CA ARG A 51 11.32 -1.13 5.12
C ARG A 51 10.03 -0.91 4.35
N ASN A 52 9.08 -0.15 4.90
CA ASN A 52 7.82 0.18 4.23
C ASN A 52 8.09 1.00 2.96
N LYS A 53 8.99 1.99 3.02
CA LYS A 53 9.36 2.80 1.85
C LYS A 53 10.01 1.94 0.77
N PHE A 54 10.98 1.10 1.15
CA PHE A 54 11.66 0.21 0.23
C PHE A 54 10.68 -0.76 -0.44
N ASN A 55 9.79 -1.39 0.32
CA ASN A 55 8.82 -2.33 -0.22
C ASN A 55 7.82 -1.65 -1.16
N SER A 56 7.40 -0.41 -0.88
CA SER A 56 6.56 0.37 -1.80
C SER A 56 7.26 0.65 -3.14
N ILE A 57 8.57 0.89 -3.15
CA ILE A 57 9.36 1.04 -4.39
C ILE A 57 9.42 -0.27 -5.16
N VAL A 58 9.71 -1.38 -4.47
CA VAL A 58 9.72 -2.71 -5.08
C VAL A 58 8.36 -3.06 -5.67
N LEU A 59 7.27 -2.77 -4.94
CA LEU A 59 5.92 -2.95 -5.43
C LEU A 59 5.65 -2.14 -6.69
N GLY A 60 6.02 -0.85 -6.69
CA GLY A 60 5.90 0.01 -7.88
C GLY A 60 6.64 -0.56 -9.10
N LYS A 61 7.84 -1.11 -8.91
CA LYS A 61 8.58 -1.81 -9.97
C LYS A 61 7.83 -3.03 -10.50
N VAL A 62 7.35 -3.91 -9.60
CA VAL A 62 6.63 -5.13 -9.98
C VAL A 62 5.37 -4.79 -10.76
N VAL A 63 4.60 -3.81 -10.28
CA VAL A 63 3.41 -3.32 -10.96
C VAL A 63 3.77 -2.78 -12.36
N ALA A 64 4.81 -1.95 -12.48
CA ALA A 64 5.27 -1.43 -13.78
C ALA A 64 5.67 -2.54 -14.77
N GLN A 65 6.33 -3.61 -14.30
CA GLN A 65 6.72 -4.75 -15.13
C GLN A 65 5.52 -5.56 -15.65
N HIS A 66 4.42 -5.60 -14.89
CA HIS A 66 3.20 -6.31 -15.29
C HIS A 66 2.22 -5.46 -16.11
N HIS A 67 2.48 -4.15 -16.28
CA HIS A 67 1.74 -3.25 -17.17
C HIS A 67 2.35 -3.15 -18.58
N SER A 68 3.10 -4.16 -19.03
CA SER A 68 3.70 -4.26 -20.37
C SER A 68 2.88 -5.14 -21.30
#